data_AF-A0A2A4ZPR0-F1
#
_entry.id   AF-A0A2A4ZPR0-F1
#
_cell.length_a   1.000
_cell.length_b   1.000
_cell.length_c   1.000
_cell.angle_alpha   90.00
_cell.angle_beta   90.00
_cell.angle_gamma   90.00
#
_symmetry.space_group_name_H-M   'P 1'
#
loop_
_entity.id
_entity.type
_entity.pdbx_description
1 polymer ?
#
loop_
_entity_poly.entity_id
_entity_poly.type
_entity_poly.pdbx_seq_one_letter_code
_entity_poly.pdbx_strand_id
1 'polypeptide(L)'
;MPVEIPSTGDIEAVIELIEGAGQILLEYQGKILHVERKGFRDLVTEADRASEKHILAGLSRLFPADSIRAEESGDVASGGQRCWMVDPLDGTTNYSHRHPFFCVSVGLIDAEGPLAAVTHAPVLGETWSAIRADGCWHRDVATGARQSLTINSSGDLGESLLATGFSYERRELDHGALEVFESLLRRAREIRRGGSACLDLAHTASGV
;
A
#
# COMPACT_ATOMS: atom_id res chain seq x y z
N MET A 1 -5.37 -28.87 -8.32
CA MET A 1 -4.62 -28.32 -9.47
C MET A 1 -3.73 -27.21 -8.94
N PRO A 2 -2.54 -26.98 -9.51
CA PRO A 2 -1.71 -25.85 -9.10
C PRO A 2 -2.45 -24.55 -9.35
N VAL A 3 -2.34 -23.61 -8.41
CA VAL A 3 -2.89 -22.25 -8.53
C VAL A 3 -2.13 -21.51 -9.64
N GLU A 4 -2.85 -20.83 -10.52
CA GLU A 4 -2.24 -20.07 -11.61
C GLU A 4 -1.56 -18.81 -11.06
N ILE A 5 -0.26 -18.67 -11.35
CA ILE A 5 0.52 -17.46 -11.01
C ILE A 5 0.18 -16.39 -12.05
N PRO A 6 -0.17 -15.15 -11.65
CA PRO A 6 -0.43 -14.06 -12.59
C PRO A 6 0.81 -13.80 -13.46
N SER A 7 0.59 -13.56 -14.75
CA SER A 7 1.65 -13.19 -15.68
C SER A 7 2.11 -11.74 -15.45
N THR A 8 3.25 -11.37 -16.04
CA THR A 8 3.68 -9.96 -16.05
C THR A 8 2.62 -9.06 -16.68
N GLY A 9 1.93 -9.51 -17.74
CA GLY A 9 0.87 -8.74 -18.38
C GLY A 9 -0.34 -8.52 -17.47
N ASP A 10 -0.68 -9.51 -16.64
CA ASP A 10 -1.75 -9.38 -15.65
C ASP A 10 -1.39 -8.31 -14.60
N ILE A 11 -0.14 -8.29 -14.13
CA ILE A 11 0.33 -7.29 -13.18
C ILE A 11 0.42 -5.89 -13.80
N GLU A 12 0.80 -5.75 -15.06
CA GLU A 12 0.74 -4.45 -15.76
C GLU A 12 -0.70 -3.90 -15.81
N ALA A 13 -1.70 -4.75 -16.08
CA ALA A 13 -3.10 -4.33 -16.05
C ALA A 13 -3.57 -3.94 -14.64
N VAL A 14 -3.03 -4.58 -13.60
CA VAL A 14 -3.28 -4.20 -12.20
C VAL A 14 -2.59 -2.87 -11.88
N ILE A 15 -1.36 -2.63 -12.35
CA ILE A 15 -0.66 -1.35 -12.16
C ILE A 15 -1.50 -0.21 -12.73
N GLU A 16 -1.98 -0.31 -13.98
CA GLU A 16 -2.84 0.72 -14.58
C GLU A 16 -4.12 0.96 -13.77
N LEU A 17 -4.73 -0.11 -13.24
CA LEU A 17 -5.91 -0.02 -12.39
C LEU A 17 -5.63 0.72 -11.08
N ILE A 18 -4.52 0.42 -10.42
CA ILE A 18 -4.15 1.01 -9.13
C ILE A 18 -3.66 2.46 -9.29
N GLU A 19 -2.97 2.78 -10.39
CA GLU A 19 -2.64 4.17 -10.76
C GLU A 19 -3.91 5.00 -10.99
N GLY A 20 -4.91 4.42 -11.66
CA GLY A 20 -6.24 5.04 -11.81
C GLY A 20 -6.94 5.30 -10.48
N ALA A 21 -6.86 4.38 -9.53
CA ALA A 21 -7.37 4.56 -8.17
C ALA A 21 -6.63 5.69 -7.41
N GLY A 22 -5.30 5.74 -7.55
CA GLY A 22 -4.48 6.83 -7.01
C GLY A 22 -4.87 8.20 -7.55
N GLN A 23 -5.17 8.30 -8.85
CA GLN A 23 -5.66 9.54 -9.46
C GLN A 23 -6.99 10.01 -8.88
N ILE A 24 -7.92 9.09 -8.59
CA ILE A 24 -9.18 9.40 -7.90
C ILE A 24 -8.89 10.05 -6.54
N LEU A 25 -7.98 9.46 -5.75
CA LEU A 25 -7.60 10.03 -4.46
C LEU A 25 -7.05 11.45 -4.59
N LEU A 26 -6.21 11.74 -5.59
CA LEU A 26 -5.67 13.09 -5.83
C LEU A 26 -6.78 14.10 -6.17
N GLU A 27 -7.75 13.71 -7.00
CA GLU A 27 -8.89 14.56 -7.36
C GLU A 27 -9.73 14.93 -6.14
N TYR A 28 -10.00 13.96 -5.27
CA TYR A 28 -10.72 14.21 -4.02
C TYR A 28 -9.89 15.06 -3.03
N GLN A 29 -8.57 14.83 -2.94
CA GLN A 29 -7.70 15.61 -2.07
C GLN A 29 -7.67 17.09 -2.49
N GLY A 30 -7.75 17.37 -3.79
CA GLY A 30 -7.93 18.72 -4.32
C GLY A 30 -9.25 19.39 -3.88
N LYS A 31 -10.34 18.63 -3.77
CA LYS A 31 -11.66 19.14 -3.31
C LYS A 31 -11.67 19.46 -1.81
N ILE A 32 -10.93 18.69 -1.01
CA ILE A 32 -10.77 18.92 0.43
C ILE A 32 -10.25 20.34 0.72
N LEU A 33 -9.49 20.95 -0.19
CA LEU A 33 -8.96 22.32 -0.06
C LEU A 33 -10.04 23.40 0.07
N HIS A 34 -11.27 23.12 -0.35
CA HIS A 34 -12.35 24.10 -0.45
C HIS A 34 -13.46 23.92 0.60
N VAL A 35 -13.31 22.97 1.53
CA VAL A 35 -14.36 22.60 2.48
C VAL A 35 -13.97 22.96 3.91
N GLU A 36 -14.90 23.58 4.65
CA GLU A 36 -14.73 23.87 6.08
C GLU A 36 -14.63 22.57 6.89
N ARG A 37 -13.95 22.62 8.06
CA ARG A 37 -13.61 21.49 8.95
C ARG A 37 -14.70 20.43 9.18
N LYS A 38 -15.99 20.78 9.04
CA LYS A 38 -17.13 19.90 9.33
C LYS A 38 -17.42 18.87 8.22
N GLY A 39 -17.10 19.13 6.95
CA GLY A 39 -17.30 18.20 5.83
C GLY A 39 -16.05 17.43 5.40
N PHE A 40 -14.93 17.66 6.10
CA PHE A 40 -13.62 17.11 5.76
C PHE A 40 -13.53 15.59 5.94
N ARG A 41 -14.10 15.05 7.02
CA ARG A 41 -14.08 13.59 7.26
C ARG A 41 -14.92 12.84 6.23
N ASP A 42 -16.08 13.40 5.90
CA ASP A 42 -16.99 12.82 4.90
C ASP A 42 -16.29 12.72 3.54
N LEU A 43 -15.54 13.75 3.13
CA LEU A 43 -14.77 13.73 1.89
C LEU A 43 -13.66 12.68 1.87
N VAL A 44 -12.98 12.43 2.99
CA VAL A 44 -11.95 11.38 3.06
C VAL A 44 -12.60 10.01 2.88
N THR A 45 -13.72 9.75 3.55
CA THR A 45 -14.49 8.50 3.36
C THR A 45 -15.04 8.37 1.95
N GLU A 46 -15.47 9.45 1.31
CA GLU A 46 -15.92 9.43 -0.09
C GLU A 46 -14.77 9.12 -1.06
N ALA A 47 -13.60 9.72 -0.84
CA ALA A 47 -12.41 9.47 -1.65
C ALA A 47 -12.01 7.99 -1.60
N ASP A 48 -11.98 7.46 -0.38
CA ASP A 48 -11.62 6.09 -0.09
C ASP A 48 -12.57 5.07 -0.75
N ARG A 49 -13.88 5.25 -0.57
CA ARG A 49 -14.90 4.43 -1.23
C ARG A 49 -14.90 4.55 -2.75
N ALA A 50 -14.58 5.73 -3.29
CA ALA A 50 -14.48 5.93 -4.73
C ALA A 50 -13.27 5.17 -5.32
N SER A 51 -12.13 5.23 -4.63
CA SER A 51 -10.92 4.44 -4.93
C SER A 51 -11.25 2.94 -4.87
N GLU A 52 -11.84 2.46 -3.78
CA GLU A 52 -12.20 1.05 -3.60
C GLU A 52 -13.13 0.54 -4.70
N LYS A 53 -14.21 1.29 -5.00
CA LYS A 53 -15.17 0.92 -6.04
C LYS A 53 -14.50 0.76 -7.42
N HIS A 54 -13.54 1.63 -7.73
CA HIS A 54 -12.77 1.54 -8.97
C HIS A 54 -11.96 0.24 -9.02
N ILE A 55 -11.22 -0.06 -7.95
CA ILE A 55 -10.38 -1.26 -7.82
C ILE A 55 -11.24 -2.52 -7.91
N LEU A 56 -12.32 -2.62 -7.14
CA LEU A 56 -13.21 -3.79 -7.12
C LEU A 56 -13.80 -4.08 -8.51
N ALA A 57 -14.25 -3.05 -9.22
CA ALA A 57 -14.78 -3.19 -10.58
C ALA A 57 -13.71 -3.66 -11.57
N GLY A 58 -12.47 -3.17 -11.44
CA GLY A 58 -11.34 -3.57 -12.27
C GLY A 58 -10.92 -5.01 -12.02
N LEU A 59 -10.67 -5.37 -10.75
CA LEU A 59 -10.25 -6.72 -10.37
C LEU A 59 -11.31 -7.77 -10.71
N SER A 60 -12.59 -7.48 -10.50
CA SER A 60 -13.69 -8.41 -10.87
C SER A 60 -13.75 -8.68 -12.38
N ARG A 61 -13.32 -7.71 -13.21
CA ARG A 61 -13.26 -7.85 -14.67
C ARG A 61 -12.00 -8.58 -15.12
N LEU A 62 -10.85 -8.27 -14.53
CA LEU A 62 -9.56 -8.88 -14.86
C LEU A 62 -9.47 -10.33 -14.37
N PHE A 63 -10.00 -10.60 -13.17
CA PHE A 63 -9.89 -11.89 -12.50
C PHE A 63 -11.25 -12.36 -11.95
N PRO A 64 -12.22 -12.70 -12.83
CA PRO A 64 -13.58 -13.05 -12.41
C PRO A 64 -13.69 -14.31 -11.54
N ALA A 65 -12.64 -15.14 -11.49
CA ALA A 65 -12.58 -16.34 -10.66
C ALA A 65 -11.96 -16.11 -9.27
N ASP A 66 -11.33 -14.96 -9.03
CA ASP A 66 -10.68 -14.66 -7.75
C ASP A 66 -11.69 -14.10 -6.75
N SER A 67 -11.47 -14.34 -5.47
CA SER A 67 -12.21 -13.63 -4.42
C SER A 67 -11.56 -12.28 -4.15
N ILE A 68 -12.30 -11.35 -3.57
CA ILE A 68 -11.78 -10.04 -3.20
C ILE A 68 -12.20 -9.73 -1.76
N ARG A 69 -11.29 -9.19 -0.97
CA ARG A 69 -11.52 -8.65 0.37
C ARG A 69 -11.02 -7.22 0.38
N ALA A 70 -11.90 -6.30 0.69
CA ALA A 70 -11.56 -4.89 0.76
C ALA A 70 -11.88 -4.32 2.14
N GLU A 71 -11.09 -3.34 2.56
CA GLU A 71 -11.16 -2.76 3.90
C GLU A 71 -12.53 -2.16 4.23
N GLU A 72 -13.16 -1.45 3.29
CA GLU A 72 -14.40 -0.70 3.54
C GLU A 72 -15.66 -1.52 3.25
N SER A 73 -15.66 -2.24 2.12
CA SER A 73 -16.84 -3.00 1.67
C SER A 73 -16.89 -4.45 2.16
N GLY A 74 -15.79 -4.98 2.71
CA GLY A 74 -15.68 -6.36 3.16
C GLY A 74 -15.47 -7.38 2.03
N ASP A 75 -15.98 -8.59 2.23
CA ASP A 75 -15.70 -9.76 1.37
C ASP A 75 -16.65 -9.84 0.16
N VAL A 76 -16.06 -9.88 -1.04
CA VAL A 76 -16.69 -10.35 -2.29
C VAL A 76 -16.22 -11.78 -2.56
N ALA A 77 -16.99 -12.74 -2.06
CA ALA A 77 -16.66 -14.16 -2.19
C ALA A 77 -17.07 -14.71 -3.57
N SER A 78 -16.12 -15.25 -4.31
CA SER A 78 -16.35 -16.03 -5.53
C SER A 78 -16.15 -17.55 -5.31
N GLY A 79 -15.56 -17.94 -4.17
CA GLY A 79 -15.17 -19.32 -3.89
C GLY A 79 -13.88 -19.76 -4.61
N GLY A 80 -13.16 -18.81 -5.21
CA GLY A 80 -11.88 -19.04 -5.88
C GLY A 80 -10.73 -19.48 -4.97
N GLN A 81 -9.67 -20.01 -5.58
CA GLN A 81 -8.45 -20.45 -4.86
C GLN A 81 -7.50 -19.29 -4.52
N ARG A 82 -7.73 -18.11 -5.10
CA ARG A 82 -6.96 -16.88 -4.87
C ARG A 82 -7.87 -15.78 -4.34
N CYS A 83 -7.30 -14.90 -3.53
CA CYS A 83 -8.00 -13.77 -2.95
C CYS A 83 -7.16 -12.49 -3.10
N TRP A 84 -7.77 -11.44 -3.66
CA TRP A 84 -7.22 -10.10 -3.60
C TRP A 84 -7.55 -9.46 -2.26
N MET A 85 -6.56 -8.85 -1.63
CA MET A 85 -6.66 -7.99 -0.46
C MET A 85 -6.49 -6.56 -0.95
N VAL A 86 -7.44 -5.68 -0.64
CA VAL A 86 -7.49 -4.31 -1.15
C VAL A 86 -7.48 -3.33 0.00
N ASP A 87 -6.49 -2.43 0.00
CA ASP A 87 -6.43 -1.23 0.82
C ASP A 87 -6.49 -0.02 -0.13
N PRO A 88 -7.67 0.63 -0.24
CA PRO A 88 -7.88 1.75 -1.16
C PRO A 88 -7.18 3.04 -0.74
N LEU A 89 -6.73 3.16 0.53
CA LEU A 89 -6.05 4.32 1.08
C LEU A 89 -5.26 3.99 2.37
N ASP A 90 -4.04 3.48 2.21
CA ASP A 90 -3.11 3.37 3.34
C ASP A 90 -2.53 4.76 3.65
N GLY A 91 -2.59 5.15 4.92
CA GLY A 91 -2.16 6.47 5.37
C GLY A 91 -3.26 7.53 5.30
N THR A 92 -4.52 7.17 5.60
CA THR A 92 -5.68 8.09 5.69
C THR A 92 -5.37 9.37 6.47
N THR A 93 -4.62 9.29 7.57
CA THR A 93 -4.20 10.47 8.34
C THR A 93 -3.32 11.39 7.49
N ASN A 94 -2.31 10.84 6.82
CA ASN A 94 -1.43 11.60 5.93
C ASN A 94 -2.21 12.21 4.77
N TYR A 95 -3.06 11.43 4.13
CA TYR A 95 -3.96 11.88 3.06
C TYR A 95 -4.78 13.10 3.50
N SER A 96 -5.43 12.99 4.66
CA SER A 96 -6.26 14.06 5.21
C SER A 96 -5.42 15.33 5.48
N HIS A 97 -4.22 15.18 6.02
CA HIS A 97 -3.34 16.30 6.33
C HIS A 97 -2.54 16.82 5.12
N ARG A 98 -2.72 16.23 3.93
CA ARG A 98 -1.97 16.53 2.71
C ARG A 98 -0.48 16.24 2.84
N HIS A 99 -0.12 15.30 3.70
CA HIS A 99 1.22 14.74 3.74
C HIS A 99 1.36 13.75 2.57
N PRO A 100 2.41 13.83 1.74
CA PRO A 100 2.50 13.11 0.46
C PRO A 100 2.78 11.60 0.60
N PHE A 101 2.63 11.04 1.80
CA PHE A 101 3.06 9.68 2.14
C PHE A 101 1.83 8.81 2.44
N PHE A 102 1.09 8.51 1.38
CA PHE A 102 -0.06 7.61 1.38
C PHE A 102 -0.09 6.87 0.04
N CYS A 103 -0.79 5.74 -0.03
CA CYS A 103 -0.83 4.93 -1.24
C CYS A 103 -2.13 4.15 -1.39
N VAL A 104 -2.32 3.60 -2.58
CA VAL A 104 -3.25 2.51 -2.85
C VAL A 104 -2.47 1.21 -2.89
N SER A 105 -2.98 0.14 -2.27
CA SER A 105 -2.29 -1.15 -2.21
C SER A 105 -3.22 -2.32 -2.46
N VAL A 106 -2.77 -3.27 -3.27
CA VAL A 106 -3.44 -4.56 -3.47
C VAL A 106 -2.46 -5.71 -3.36
N GLY A 107 -2.88 -6.80 -2.74
CA GLY A 107 -2.12 -8.04 -2.63
C GLY A 107 -2.96 -9.24 -3.04
N LEU A 108 -2.43 -10.11 -3.90
CA LEU A 108 -3.03 -11.40 -4.22
C LEU A 108 -2.44 -12.47 -3.32
N ILE A 109 -3.29 -13.26 -2.68
CA ILE A 109 -2.88 -14.41 -1.86
C ILE A 109 -3.51 -15.70 -2.37
N ASP A 110 -2.86 -16.82 -2.11
CA ASP A 110 -3.39 -18.17 -2.28
C ASP A 110 -3.14 -19.01 -1.02
N ALA A 111 -3.34 -20.32 -1.11
CA ALA A 111 -3.12 -21.24 0.02
C ALA A 111 -1.66 -21.29 0.51
N GLU A 112 -0.69 -20.89 -0.31
CA GLU A 112 0.73 -20.85 0.06
C GLU A 112 1.16 -19.48 0.61
N GLY A 113 0.28 -18.46 0.51
CA GLY A 113 0.51 -17.11 1.03
C GLY A 113 0.54 -16.05 -0.08
N PRO A 114 1.30 -14.95 0.10
CA PRO A 114 1.41 -13.88 -0.90
C PRO A 114 1.87 -14.42 -2.25
N LEU A 115 1.14 -14.05 -3.31
CA LEU A 115 1.34 -14.48 -4.68
C LEU A 115 1.76 -13.31 -5.59
N ALA A 116 1.12 -12.14 -5.43
CA ALA A 116 1.53 -10.91 -6.10
C ALA A 116 1.12 -9.69 -5.28
N ALA A 117 1.69 -8.53 -5.56
CA ALA A 117 1.29 -7.27 -4.95
C ALA A 117 1.55 -6.08 -5.88
N VAL A 118 0.76 -5.03 -5.73
CA VAL A 118 0.97 -3.71 -6.35
C VAL A 118 0.66 -2.63 -5.32
N THR A 119 1.59 -1.69 -5.13
CA THR A 119 1.44 -0.52 -4.26
C THR A 119 1.78 0.72 -5.06
N HIS A 120 0.95 1.76 -5.00
CA HIS A 120 1.14 2.99 -5.76
C HIS A 120 1.01 4.21 -4.87
N ALA A 121 2.06 5.03 -4.81
CA ALA A 121 2.09 6.32 -4.13
C ALA A 121 1.77 7.45 -5.13
N PRO A 122 0.53 7.94 -5.21
CA PRO A 122 0.11 8.84 -6.29
C PRO A 122 0.78 10.21 -6.24
N VAL A 123 1.10 10.73 -5.04
CA VAL A 123 1.80 12.02 -4.92
C VAL A 123 3.28 11.90 -5.26
N LEU A 124 3.89 10.75 -4.97
CA LEU A 124 5.30 10.50 -5.28
C LEU A 124 5.50 10.11 -6.75
N GLY A 125 4.45 9.61 -7.41
CA GLY A 125 4.56 9.10 -8.78
C GLY A 125 5.35 7.79 -8.85
N GLU A 126 5.25 6.97 -7.81
CA GLU A 126 6.02 5.74 -7.64
C GLU A 126 5.07 4.54 -7.50
N THR A 127 5.37 3.46 -8.23
CA THR A 127 4.60 2.21 -8.20
C THR A 127 5.54 1.04 -7.95
N TRP A 128 5.25 0.23 -6.94
CA TRP A 128 5.94 -1.02 -6.62
C TRP A 128 5.07 -2.21 -7.01
N SER A 129 5.70 -3.27 -7.52
CA SER A 129 5.01 -4.51 -7.85
C SER A 129 5.88 -5.73 -7.56
N ALA A 130 5.25 -6.87 -7.26
CA ALA A 130 5.95 -8.11 -7.01
C ALA A 130 5.12 -9.31 -7.46
N ILE A 131 5.80 -10.37 -7.89
CA ILE A 131 5.20 -11.68 -8.19
C ILE A 131 6.07 -12.74 -7.49
N ARG A 132 5.43 -13.70 -6.81
CA ARG A 132 6.13 -14.80 -6.15
C ARG A 132 7.01 -15.53 -7.17
N ALA A 133 8.30 -15.66 -6.83
CA ALA A 133 9.34 -16.25 -7.66
C ALA A 133 9.74 -15.49 -8.95
N ASP A 134 9.23 -14.27 -9.19
CA ASP A 134 9.62 -13.41 -10.34
C ASP A 134 10.15 -12.02 -9.90
N GLY A 135 10.32 -11.83 -8.58
CA GLY A 135 11.00 -10.68 -7.99
C GLY A 135 10.09 -9.48 -7.71
N CYS A 136 10.73 -8.36 -7.36
CA CYS A 136 10.10 -7.09 -7.01
C CYS A 136 10.62 -5.97 -7.90
N TRP A 137 9.75 -5.05 -8.26
CA TRP A 137 9.99 -4.01 -9.25
C TRP A 137 9.46 -2.67 -8.76
N HIS A 138 10.19 -1.60 -9.08
CA HIS A 138 9.74 -0.22 -8.94
C HIS A 138 9.58 0.41 -10.31
N ARG A 139 8.57 1.25 -10.45
CA ARG A 139 8.26 2.03 -11.64
C ARG A 139 8.10 3.50 -11.24
N ASP A 140 8.84 4.36 -11.93
CA ASP A 140 8.57 5.80 -11.94
C ASP A 140 7.48 6.08 -12.99
N VAL A 141 6.36 6.66 -12.55
CA VAL A 141 5.17 6.86 -13.39
C VAL A 141 5.41 7.90 -14.48
N ALA A 142 6.19 8.95 -14.20
CA ALA A 142 6.42 10.04 -15.14
C ALA A 142 7.30 9.61 -16.33
N THR A 143 8.28 8.76 -16.07
CA THR A 143 9.24 8.28 -17.07
C THR A 143 8.88 6.90 -17.63
N GLY A 144 8.05 6.14 -16.93
CA GLY A 144 7.79 4.73 -17.19
C GLY A 144 9.00 3.82 -16.91
N ALA A 145 10.06 4.35 -16.29
CA ALA A 145 11.28 3.60 -16.04
C ALA A 145 11.00 2.52 -15.00
N ARG A 146 11.30 1.26 -15.35
CA ARG A 146 11.14 0.10 -14.46
C ARG A 146 12.51 -0.42 -14.02
N GLN A 147 12.67 -0.64 -12.72
CA GLN A 147 13.88 -1.17 -12.11
C GLN A 147 13.58 -2.36 -11.20
N SER A 148 14.43 -3.38 -11.24
CA SER A 148 14.39 -4.48 -10.27
C SER A 148 14.89 -3.97 -8.92
N LEU A 149 14.25 -4.40 -7.85
CA LEU A 149 14.62 -4.00 -6.50
C LEU A 149 15.63 -4.97 -5.88
N THR A 150 16.43 -4.45 -4.95
CA THR A 150 17.33 -5.25 -4.12
C THR A 150 17.38 -4.60 -2.76
N ILE A 151 17.20 -5.41 -1.71
CA ILE A 151 17.26 -4.91 -0.34
C ILE A 151 18.67 -4.48 0.03
N ASN A 152 18.80 -3.51 0.93
CA ASN A 152 20.07 -3.25 1.59
C ASN A 152 20.38 -4.41 2.55
N SER A 153 21.61 -4.92 2.52
CA SER A 153 22.06 -6.06 3.32
C SER A 153 22.96 -5.66 4.50
N SER A 154 23.06 -4.38 4.85
CA SER A 154 23.86 -3.96 6.01
C SER A 154 23.27 -4.52 7.30
N GLY A 155 23.99 -5.42 7.97
CA GLY A 155 23.57 -5.99 9.26
C GLY A 155 23.83 -5.07 10.47
N ASP A 156 24.44 -3.89 10.26
CA ASP A 156 24.72 -2.94 11.34
C ASP A 156 23.54 -2.01 11.58
N LEU A 157 22.92 -2.15 12.75
CA LEU A 157 21.83 -1.30 13.20
C LEU A 157 22.27 0.18 13.25
N GLY A 158 23.51 0.47 13.64
CA GLY A 158 24.06 1.83 13.77
C GLY A 158 24.15 2.61 12.46
N GLU A 159 24.12 1.90 11.33
CA GLU A 159 24.11 2.49 9.98
C GLU A 159 22.71 2.50 9.35
N SER A 160 21.75 1.82 9.98
CA SER A 160 20.41 1.55 9.43
C SER A 160 19.42 2.69 9.67
N LEU A 161 18.58 2.97 8.66
CA LEU A 161 17.37 3.77 8.79
C LEU A 161 16.19 2.83 9.06
N LEU A 162 15.49 3.01 10.18
CA LEU A 162 14.34 2.16 10.52
C LEU A 162 13.02 2.85 10.20
N ALA A 163 12.07 2.12 9.61
CA ALA A 163 10.67 2.51 9.58
C ALA A 163 9.91 1.86 10.76
N THR A 164 8.95 2.58 11.34
CA THR A 164 8.12 2.04 12.41
C THR A 164 6.73 2.68 12.45
N GLY A 165 5.78 1.95 13.02
CA GLY A 165 4.42 2.41 13.30
C GLY A 165 4.07 2.18 14.78
N PHE A 166 3.12 2.95 15.28
CA PHE A 166 2.50 2.71 16.59
C PHE A 166 1.02 2.48 16.39
N SER A 167 0.43 1.65 17.26
CA SER A 167 -1.02 1.53 17.35
C SER A 167 -1.67 2.90 17.53
N TYR A 168 -2.81 3.10 16.88
CA TYR A 168 -3.64 4.29 17.08
C TYR A 168 -4.22 4.32 18.50
N GLU A 169 -4.37 3.16 19.14
CA GLU A 169 -4.78 3.04 20.52
C GLU A 169 -3.60 3.34 21.45
N ARG A 170 -3.57 4.58 21.96
CA ARG A 170 -2.50 5.04 22.86
C ARG A 170 -2.32 4.18 24.12
N ARG A 171 -3.33 3.40 24.52
CA ARG A 171 -3.25 2.47 25.65
C ARG A 171 -2.38 1.26 25.36
N GLU A 172 -2.20 0.88 24.09
CA GLU A 172 -1.33 -0.23 23.70
C GLU A 172 0.16 0.15 23.71
N LEU A 173 0.48 1.45 23.83
CA LEU A 173 1.86 1.92 24.06
C LEU A 173 2.42 1.44 25.41
N ASP A 174 1.55 1.08 26.35
CA ASP A 174 1.91 0.59 27.69
C ASP A 174 2.38 -0.89 27.69
N HIS A 175 2.41 -1.55 26.53
CA HIS A 175 2.83 -2.96 26.38
C HIS A 175 4.29 -3.15 25.95
N GLY A 176 5.20 -2.24 26.32
CA GLY A 176 6.62 -2.37 25.98
C GLY A 176 7.03 -1.68 24.67
N ALA A 177 6.07 -1.14 23.91
CA ALA A 177 6.34 -0.56 22.59
C ALA A 177 7.25 0.69 22.69
N LEU A 178 7.07 1.49 23.75
CA LEU A 178 7.92 2.65 23.99
C LEU A 178 9.34 2.28 24.41
N GLU A 179 9.49 1.21 25.19
CA GLU A 179 10.78 0.67 25.62
C GLU A 179 11.56 0.08 24.43
N VAL A 180 10.87 -0.65 23.54
CA VAL A 180 11.46 -1.13 22.28
C VAL A 180 11.87 0.04 21.40
N PHE A 181 10.98 1.03 21.24
CA PHE A 181 11.29 2.23 20.47
C PHE A 181 12.50 2.99 21.02
N GLU A 182 12.56 3.20 22.34
CA GLU A 182 13.71 3.85 22.99
C GLU A 182 15.00 3.09 22.74
N SER A 183 14.97 1.75 22.89
CA SER A 183 16.12 0.89 22.66
C SER A 183 16.63 0.99 21.21
N LEU A 184 15.72 1.00 20.24
CA LEU A 184 16.05 1.15 18.81
C LEU A 184 16.55 2.57 18.51
N LEU A 185 15.93 3.61 19.05
CA LEU A 185 16.31 5.00 18.83
C LEU A 185 17.74 5.30 19.27
N ARG A 186 18.21 4.61 20.33
CA ARG A 186 19.59 4.76 20.84
C ARG A 186 20.63 4.01 20.01
N ARG A 187 20.22 3.09 19.14
CA ARG A 187 21.12 2.15 18.43
C ARG A 187 21.07 2.29 16.92
N ALA A 188 19.94 2.69 16.36
CA ALA A 188 19.76 2.93 14.95
C ALA A 188 20.38 4.26 14.55
N ARG A 189 20.71 4.43 13.26
CA ARG A 189 21.16 5.72 12.75
C ARG A 189 20.06 6.75 12.86
N GLU A 190 18.87 6.39 12.42
CA GLU A 190 17.69 7.24 12.33
C GLU A 190 16.43 6.36 12.36
N ILE A 191 15.30 6.94 12.80
CA ILE A 191 13.99 6.30 12.73
C ILE A 191 13.00 7.20 11.97
N ARG A 192 12.17 6.60 11.13
CA ARG A 192 11.04 7.22 10.46
C ARG A 192 9.75 6.60 10.93
N ARG A 193 8.73 7.44 11.09
CA ARG A 193 7.34 7.04 11.31
C ARG A 193 6.53 7.65 10.19
N GLY A 194 6.52 6.97 9.04
CA GLY A 194 5.99 7.49 7.79
C GLY A 194 4.47 7.65 7.81
N GLY A 195 3.76 6.78 8.55
CA GLY A 195 2.31 6.83 8.67
C GLY A 195 1.56 6.15 7.54
N SER A 196 2.26 5.37 6.71
CA SER A 196 1.72 4.44 5.71
C SER A 196 2.52 3.14 5.82
N ALA A 197 1.85 2.06 6.20
CA ALA A 197 2.49 0.76 6.42
C ALA A 197 2.97 0.15 5.10
N CYS A 198 2.20 0.29 4.04
CA CYS A 198 2.55 -0.21 2.71
C CYS A 198 3.76 0.52 2.13
N LEU A 199 3.86 1.85 2.29
CA LEU A 199 5.04 2.59 1.83
C LEU A 199 6.29 2.32 2.65
N ASP A 200 6.15 2.13 3.97
CA ASP A 200 7.28 1.69 4.81
C ASP A 200 7.84 0.34 4.32
N LEU A 201 6.98 -0.61 3.93
CA LEU A 201 7.37 -1.90 3.35
C LEU A 201 7.96 -1.76 1.93
N ALA A 202 7.36 -0.93 1.08
CA ALA A 202 7.81 -0.70 -0.29
C ALA A 202 9.21 -0.04 -0.32
N HIS A 203 9.45 0.91 0.57
CA HIS A 203 10.76 1.53 0.76
C HIS A 203 11.81 0.53 1.27
N THR A 204 11.43 -0.31 2.24
CA THR A 204 12.29 -1.39 2.75
C THR A 204 12.68 -2.34 1.61
N ALA A 205 11.72 -2.74 0.78
CA ALA A 205 11.97 -3.59 -0.39
C ALA A 205 12.88 -2.91 -1.44
N SER A 206 12.87 -1.57 -1.49
CA SER A 206 13.71 -0.75 -2.36
C SER A 206 15.12 -0.50 -1.82
N GLY A 207 15.42 -0.95 -0.60
CA GLY A 207 16.72 -0.77 0.04
C GLY A 207 16.99 0.66 0.55
N VAL A 208 15.93 1.45 0.78
CA VAL A 208 15.99 2.78 1.40
C VAL A 208 16.38 2.69 2.87
#